data_AF-A0A919QNL7-F1
#
_entry.id   AF-A0A919QNL7-F1
#
_cell.length_a   1.000
_cell.length_b   1.000
_cell.length_c   1.000
_cell.angle_alpha   90.00
_cell.angle_beta   90.00
_cell.angle_gamma   90.00
#
_symmetry.space_group_name_H-M   'P 1'
#
loop_
_entity.id
_entity.type
_entity.pdbx_description
1 polymer ?
#
loop_
_entity_poly.entity_id
_entity_poly.type
_entity_poly.pdbx_seq_one_letter_code
_entity_poly.pdbx_strand_id
1 'polypeptide(L)'
;MAIAAREAARFGMERSKQAGREVVLDQQLEKDERGGQASGPDAGDQPGWLGEALEGAFRKGAVNRLEFDVVRQRLAQPGITWAGISELLGVRPEACAVAHCRAVPKLRVFLFTEHAEDIGGLEALEQGFGRAGAARRERLSASEAEAFRLVVLEKRAYRRRGWQGALRAACTKVARYLPDPWEIPAIGKDAPTPRVYQVNVRSHPPGGAE
;
A
#
# COMPACT_ATOMS: atom_id res chain seq x y z
N MET A 1 41.69 -10.33 -12.55
CA MET A 1 41.61 -10.37 -11.08
C MET A 1 40.86 -9.19 -10.45
N ALA A 2 40.76 -8.00 -11.07
CA ALA A 2 40.16 -6.81 -10.43
C ALA A 2 38.61 -6.70 -10.51
N ILE A 3 37.94 -7.52 -11.31
CA ILE A 3 36.47 -7.46 -11.50
C ILE A 3 35.73 -8.27 -10.42
N ALA A 4 36.25 -9.44 -10.03
CA ALA A 4 35.67 -10.27 -8.97
C ALA A 4 35.67 -9.57 -7.59
N ALA A 5 36.70 -8.77 -7.29
CA ALA A 5 36.76 -7.98 -6.07
C ALA A 5 35.75 -6.81 -6.04
N ARG A 6 35.44 -6.22 -7.20
CA ARG A 6 34.42 -5.15 -7.32
C ARG A 6 33.00 -5.69 -7.20
N GLU A 7 32.74 -6.89 -7.71
CA GLU A 7 31.45 -7.59 -7.56
C GLU A 7 31.21 -7.98 -6.09
N ALA A 8 32.22 -8.53 -5.40
CA ALA A 8 32.12 -8.90 -3.98
C ALA A 8 31.85 -7.70 -3.05
N ALA A 9 32.44 -6.54 -3.34
CA ALA A 9 32.17 -5.30 -2.59
C ALA A 9 30.73 -4.78 -2.80
N ARG A 10 30.15 -4.97 -4.00
CA ARG A 10 28.76 -4.60 -4.30
C ARG A 10 27.76 -5.48 -3.56
N PHE A 11 27.98 -6.79 -3.53
CA PHE A 11 27.15 -7.73 -2.78
C PHE A 11 27.26 -7.54 -1.26
N GLY A 12 28.44 -7.18 -0.74
CA GLY A 12 28.63 -6.86 0.68
C GLY A 12 27.86 -5.61 1.13
N MET A 13 27.83 -4.56 0.29
CA MET A 13 27.11 -3.32 0.59
C MET A 13 25.57 -3.47 0.55
N GLU A 14 25.04 -4.35 -0.30
CA GLU A 14 23.59 -4.62 -0.36
C GLU A 14 23.11 -5.44 0.83
N ARG A 15 23.91 -6.40 1.33
CA ARG A 15 23.62 -7.14 2.57
C ARG A 15 23.60 -6.23 3.80
N SER A 16 24.53 -5.29 3.93
CA SER A 16 24.53 -4.32 5.04
C SER A 16 23.36 -3.32 4.98
N LYS A 17 22.81 -3.04 3.80
CA LYS A 17 21.59 -2.21 3.67
C LYS A 17 20.30 -2.96 4.01
N GLN A 18 20.28 -4.29 3.87
CA GLN A 18 19.17 -5.12 4.35
C GLN A 18 19.23 -5.37 5.86
N ALA A 19 20.43 -5.48 6.45
CA ALA A 19 20.61 -5.66 7.89
C ALA A 19 20.26 -4.41 8.73
N GLY A 20 20.26 -3.20 8.14
CA GLY A 20 19.86 -1.97 8.83
C GLY A 20 18.34 -1.72 8.88
N ARG A 21 17.52 -2.69 8.48
CA ARG A 21 16.05 -2.57 8.41
C ARG A 21 15.31 -3.63 9.22
N GLU A 22 15.98 -4.22 10.19
CA GLU A 22 15.38 -4.95 11.31
C GLU A 22 15.09 -3.95 12.42
N VAL A 23 13.89 -3.36 12.40
CA VAL A 23 13.35 -2.68 13.58
C VAL A 23 12.82 -3.76 14.51
N VAL A 24 13.45 -3.87 15.67
CA VAL A 24 12.98 -4.61 16.85
C VAL A 24 11.52 -4.24 17.10
N LEU A 25 10.63 -5.21 16.90
CA LEU A 25 9.19 -5.12 17.15
C LEU A 25 8.84 -5.99 18.36
N ASP A 26 9.53 -5.76 19.46
CA ASP A 26 9.22 -6.32 20.77
C ASP A 26 9.45 -5.21 21.81
N GLN A 27 8.38 -4.46 22.10
CA GLN A 27 8.13 -3.66 23.31
C GLN A 27 7.08 -2.56 23.04
N GLN A 28 5.83 -2.94 22.74
CA GLN A 28 4.67 -2.04 22.96
C GLN A 28 3.32 -2.76 22.93
N LEU A 29 3.30 -4.04 23.34
CA LEU A 29 2.09 -4.76 23.73
C LEU A 29 2.06 -4.76 25.25
N GLU A 30 1.52 -3.70 25.84
CA GLU A 30 0.80 -3.72 27.12
C GLU A 30 0.34 -2.30 27.45
N LYS A 31 -0.92 -2.19 27.86
CA LYS A 31 -1.73 -0.96 28.10
C LYS A 31 -2.16 -0.19 26.86
N ASP A 32 -3.29 -0.62 26.31
CA ASP A 32 -4.47 0.26 26.24
C ASP A 32 -5.75 -0.59 26.18
N GLU A 33 -6.06 -1.24 27.32
CA GLU A 33 -7.42 -1.66 27.62
C GLU A 33 -8.19 -0.43 28.13
N ARG A 34 -8.80 0.34 27.22
CA ARG A 34 -10.01 1.11 27.54
C ARG A 34 -11.01 0.99 26.40
N GLY A 35 -12.13 0.38 26.76
CA GLY A 35 -13.28 0.11 25.92
C GLY A 35 -13.82 1.34 25.22
N GLY A 36 -14.17 1.09 23.96
CA GLY A 36 -15.07 1.87 23.14
C GLY A 36 -15.49 0.94 22.01
N GLN A 37 -16.55 0.14 22.24
CA GLN A 37 -17.24 -0.55 21.17
C GLN A 37 -17.84 0.52 20.24
N ALA A 38 -17.06 0.97 19.28
CA ALA A 38 -17.61 1.61 18.10
C ALA A 38 -18.19 0.49 17.25
N SER A 39 -19.52 0.37 17.28
CA SER A 39 -20.26 -0.32 16.23
C SER A 39 -19.72 0.19 14.89
N GLY A 40 -19.05 -0.68 14.14
CA GLY A 40 -18.59 -0.34 12.81
C GLY A 40 -19.80 0.02 11.95
N PRO A 41 -19.68 0.99 11.02
CA PRO A 41 -20.74 1.24 10.06
C PRO A 41 -21.08 -0.08 9.35
N ASP A 42 -22.38 -0.31 9.25
CA ASP A 42 -23.00 -1.45 8.57
C ASP A 42 -22.36 -1.65 7.19
N ALA A 43 -22.16 -2.89 6.77
CA ALA A 43 -21.58 -3.25 5.47
C ALA A 43 -22.58 -3.02 4.31
N GLY A 44 -23.29 -1.89 4.34
CA GLY A 44 -24.32 -1.49 3.40
C GLY A 44 -23.77 -0.50 2.38
N ASP A 45 -23.80 -0.89 1.11
CA ASP A 45 -23.51 -0.10 -0.08
C ASP A 45 -22.19 0.68 -0.10
N GLN A 46 -21.15 0.02 -0.59
CA GLN A 46 -20.06 0.75 -1.23
C GLN A 46 -20.65 1.56 -2.38
N PRO A 47 -20.40 2.87 -2.47
CA PRO A 47 -21.08 3.70 -3.43
C PRO A 47 -20.63 3.30 -4.85
N GLY A 48 -21.60 3.03 -5.73
CA GLY A 48 -21.37 2.45 -7.07
C GLY A 48 -20.31 3.18 -7.91
N TRP A 49 -20.07 4.47 -7.63
CA TRP A 49 -19.03 5.26 -8.26
C TRP A 49 -17.60 4.70 -8.03
N LEU A 50 -17.31 4.02 -6.92
CA LEU A 50 -15.98 3.48 -6.65
C LEU A 50 -15.64 2.31 -7.59
N GLY A 51 -16.65 1.53 -7.99
CA GLY A 51 -16.52 0.52 -9.04
C GLY A 51 -16.19 1.16 -10.39
N GLU A 52 -16.89 2.24 -10.76
CA GLU A 52 -16.62 3.00 -11.99
C GLU A 52 -15.23 3.62 -11.99
N ALA A 53 -14.78 4.18 -10.86
CA ALA A 53 -13.44 4.72 -10.70
C ALA A 53 -12.36 3.63 -10.83
N LEU A 54 -12.60 2.42 -10.31
CA LEU A 54 -11.70 1.28 -10.49
C LEU A 54 -11.59 0.87 -11.96
N GLU A 55 -12.71 0.80 -12.69
CA GLU A 55 -12.73 0.56 -14.13
C GLU A 55 -11.98 1.65 -14.91
N GLY A 56 -12.16 2.91 -14.52
CA GLY A 56 -11.40 4.05 -15.04
C GLY A 56 -9.90 3.90 -14.82
N ALA A 57 -9.49 3.50 -13.61
CA ALA A 57 -8.10 3.27 -13.25
C ALA A 57 -7.47 2.14 -14.07
N PHE A 58 -8.21 1.06 -14.33
CA PHE A 58 -7.75 -0.04 -15.17
C PHE A 58 -7.59 0.39 -16.63
N ARG A 59 -8.60 1.06 -17.21
CA ARG A 59 -8.56 1.56 -18.60
C ARG A 59 -7.41 2.54 -18.84
N LYS A 60 -7.09 3.38 -17.86
CA LYS A 60 -5.96 4.33 -17.90
C LYS A 60 -4.61 3.68 -17.54
N GLY A 61 -4.58 2.38 -17.23
CA GLY A 61 -3.35 1.65 -16.92
C GLY A 61 -2.75 1.97 -15.55
N ALA A 62 -3.51 2.62 -14.64
CA ALA A 62 -3.05 2.93 -13.30
C ALA A 62 -2.90 1.67 -12.43
N VAL A 63 -3.76 0.67 -12.66
CA VAL A 63 -3.68 -0.68 -12.08
C VAL A 63 -3.60 -1.72 -13.19
N ASN A 64 -2.91 -2.83 -12.93
CA ASN A 64 -2.88 -3.95 -13.88
C ASN A 64 -4.11 -4.86 -13.72
N ARG A 65 -4.24 -5.88 -14.59
CA ARG A 65 -5.40 -6.77 -14.60
C ARG A 65 -5.63 -7.51 -13.28
N LEU A 66 -4.57 -8.09 -12.70
CA LEU A 66 -4.69 -8.83 -11.43
C LEU A 66 -5.05 -7.89 -10.27
N GLU A 67 -4.43 -6.71 -10.20
CA GLU A 67 -4.76 -5.67 -9.23
C GLU A 67 -6.23 -5.25 -9.34
N PHE A 68 -6.70 -5.02 -10.56
CA PHE A 68 -8.09 -4.70 -10.86
C PHE A 68 -9.04 -5.83 -10.43
N ASP A 69 -8.81 -7.06 -10.86
CA ASP A 69 -9.71 -8.19 -10.59
C ASP A 69 -9.81 -8.45 -9.09
N VAL A 70 -8.69 -8.41 -8.35
CA VAL A 70 -8.67 -8.60 -6.89
C VAL A 70 -9.43 -7.49 -6.16
N VAL A 71 -9.19 -6.21 -6.51
CA VAL A 71 -9.91 -5.09 -5.88
C VAL A 71 -11.39 -5.17 -6.22
N ARG A 72 -11.76 -5.49 -7.46
CA ARG A 72 -13.15 -5.65 -7.88
C ARG A 72 -13.88 -6.71 -7.04
N GLN A 73 -13.26 -7.86 -6.78
CA GLN A 73 -13.86 -8.88 -5.91
C GLN A 73 -14.02 -8.37 -4.47
N ARG A 74 -13.04 -7.62 -3.94
CA ARG A 74 -13.16 -7.02 -2.60
C ARG A 74 -14.26 -5.95 -2.52
N LEU A 75 -14.43 -5.13 -3.56
CA LEU A 75 -15.53 -4.14 -3.59
C LEU A 75 -16.89 -4.83 -3.65
N ALA A 76 -17.02 -5.89 -4.47
CA ALA A 76 -18.27 -6.64 -4.60
C ALA A 76 -18.61 -7.46 -3.34
N GLN A 77 -17.60 -7.97 -2.64
CA GLN A 77 -17.76 -8.78 -1.44
C GLN A 77 -16.72 -8.37 -0.37
N PRO A 78 -16.95 -7.30 0.42
CA PRO A 78 -15.96 -6.79 1.38
C PRO A 78 -15.43 -7.82 2.39
N GLY A 79 -16.25 -8.83 2.73
CA GLY A 79 -15.90 -9.93 3.63
C GLY A 79 -15.15 -11.10 2.99
N ILE A 80 -14.95 -11.13 1.67
CA ILE A 80 -14.32 -12.28 1.01
C ILE A 80 -12.85 -12.45 1.44
N THR A 81 -12.46 -13.68 1.75
CA THR A 81 -11.08 -14.01 2.15
C THR A 81 -10.14 -14.05 0.94
N TRP A 82 -8.83 -13.99 1.17
CA TRP A 82 -7.84 -14.18 0.09
C TRP A 82 -7.92 -15.57 -0.53
N ALA A 83 -8.30 -16.59 0.25
CA ALA A 83 -8.57 -17.93 -0.26
C ALA A 83 -9.80 -17.95 -1.17
N GLY A 84 -10.89 -17.28 -0.78
CA GLY A 84 -12.07 -17.15 -1.63
C GLY A 84 -11.78 -16.42 -2.94
N ILE A 85 -11.04 -15.31 -2.92
CA ILE A 85 -10.62 -14.63 -4.15
C ILE A 85 -9.68 -15.52 -4.98
N SER A 86 -8.79 -16.25 -4.33
CA SER A 86 -7.86 -17.18 -4.98
C SER A 86 -8.60 -18.26 -5.78
N GLU A 87 -9.65 -18.85 -5.22
CA GLU A 87 -10.51 -19.82 -5.90
C GLU A 87 -11.22 -19.21 -7.11
N LEU A 88 -11.77 -18.00 -6.97
CA LEU A 88 -12.47 -17.30 -8.05
C LEU A 88 -11.56 -16.91 -9.22
N LEU A 89 -10.31 -16.53 -8.93
CA LEU A 89 -9.38 -15.98 -9.92
C LEU A 89 -8.33 -16.99 -10.41
N GLY A 90 -8.27 -18.19 -9.83
CA GLY A 90 -7.27 -19.21 -10.19
C GLY A 90 -5.83 -18.79 -9.89
N VAL A 91 -5.61 -17.94 -8.89
CA VAL A 91 -4.28 -17.44 -8.49
C VAL A 91 -4.04 -17.71 -7.02
N ARG A 92 -2.79 -17.80 -6.56
CA ARG A 92 -2.49 -18.11 -5.15
C ARG A 92 -2.99 -17.01 -4.18
N PRO A 93 -3.45 -17.35 -2.95
CA PRO A 93 -3.94 -16.37 -1.98
C PRO A 93 -2.93 -15.25 -1.67
N GLU A 94 -1.64 -15.56 -1.59
CA GLU A 94 -0.59 -14.57 -1.33
C GLU A 94 -0.45 -13.58 -2.49
N ALA A 95 -0.66 -14.04 -3.72
CA ALA A 95 -0.66 -13.18 -4.90
C ALA A 95 -1.84 -12.21 -4.88
N CYS A 96 -3.02 -12.66 -4.42
CA CYS A 96 -4.18 -11.79 -4.20
C CYS A 96 -3.85 -10.70 -3.17
N ALA A 97 -3.32 -11.07 -2.00
CA ALA A 97 -2.97 -10.12 -0.95
C ALA A 97 -1.94 -9.09 -1.45
N VAL A 98 -0.89 -9.54 -2.14
CA VAL A 98 0.14 -8.64 -2.71
C VAL A 98 -0.46 -7.72 -3.77
N ALA A 99 -1.32 -8.24 -4.66
CA ALA A 99 -1.99 -7.44 -5.68
C ALA A 99 -2.85 -6.36 -5.03
N HIS A 100 -3.66 -6.71 -4.02
CA HIS A 100 -4.48 -5.76 -3.27
C HIS A 100 -3.62 -4.66 -2.62
N CYS A 101 -2.57 -5.04 -1.89
CA CYS A 101 -1.65 -4.10 -1.24
C CYS A 101 -0.95 -3.15 -2.22
N ARG A 102 -0.68 -3.60 -3.46
CA ARG A 102 -0.09 -2.77 -4.51
C ARG A 102 -1.13 -1.88 -5.20
N ALA A 103 -2.34 -2.39 -5.40
CA ALA A 103 -3.43 -1.70 -6.07
C ALA A 103 -3.91 -0.50 -5.26
N VAL A 104 -4.11 -0.68 -3.95
CA VAL A 104 -4.71 0.34 -3.08
C VAL A 104 -3.99 1.70 -3.20
N PRO A 105 -2.65 1.83 -3.00
CA PRO A 105 -1.99 3.12 -3.13
C PRO A 105 -2.04 3.71 -4.54
N LYS A 106 -2.11 2.88 -5.60
CA LYS A 106 -2.27 3.34 -6.99
C LYS A 106 -3.66 3.93 -7.20
N LEU A 107 -4.69 3.23 -6.71
CA LEU A 107 -6.07 3.69 -6.78
C LEU A 107 -6.23 5.00 -6.00
N ARG A 108 -5.61 5.15 -4.81
CA ARG A 108 -5.60 6.44 -4.10
C ARG A 108 -5.06 7.58 -4.96
N VAL A 109 -3.92 7.37 -5.62
CA VAL A 109 -3.36 8.39 -6.51
C VAL A 109 -4.35 8.74 -7.62
N PHE A 110 -4.93 7.72 -8.25
CA PHE A 110 -5.92 7.90 -9.31
C PHE A 110 -7.13 8.71 -8.85
N LEU A 111 -7.69 8.38 -7.67
CA LEU A 111 -8.82 9.09 -7.10
C LEU A 111 -8.48 10.56 -6.82
N PHE A 112 -7.29 10.83 -6.26
CA PHE A 112 -6.86 12.20 -5.96
C PHE A 112 -6.61 13.03 -7.22
N THR A 113 -6.17 12.40 -8.31
CA THR A 113 -5.90 13.12 -9.55
C THR A 113 -7.13 13.31 -10.41
N GLU A 114 -8.02 12.32 -10.49
CA GLU A 114 -9.12 12.27 -11.46
C GLU A 114 -10.52 12.38 -10.85
N HIS A 115 -10.67 12.09 -9.56
CA HIS A 115 -11.96 12.02 -8.83
C HIS A 115 -11.93 12.87 -7.56
N ALA A 116 -11.24 14.03 -7.61
CA ALA A 116 -11.08 14.90 -6.44
C ALA A 116 -12.43 15.33 -5.86
N GLU A 117 -13.40 15.66 -6.72
CA GLU A 117 -14.75 16.07 -6.32
C GLU A 117 -15.51 14.96 -5.57
N ASP A 118 -15.36 13.71 -6.01
CA ASP A 118 -16.00 12.54 -5.38
C ASP A 118 -15.42 12.22 -3.99
N ILE A 119 -14.27 12.80 -3.65
CA ILE A 119 -13.56 12.60 -2.37
C ILE A 119 -13.49 13.87 -1.51
N GLY A 120 -14.43 14.79 -1.71
CA GLY A 120 -14.61 16.02 -0.93
C GLY A 120 -14.06 17.29 -1.58
N GLY A 121 -13.57 17.20 -2.82
CA GLY A 121 -13.07 18.33 -3.59
C GLY A 121 -11.68 18.83 -3.17
N LEU A 122 -11.21 19.86 -3.87
CA LEU A 122 -9.87 20.44 -3.64
C LEU A 122 -9.68 20.95 -2.21
N GLU A 123 -10.71 21.58 -1.62
CA GLU A 123 -10.63 22.11 -0.26
C GLU A 123 -10.37 21.00 0.77
N ALA A 124 -11.09 19.87 0.67
CA ALA A 124 -10.86 18.73 1.55
C ALA A 124 -9.45 18.14 1.37
N LEU A 125 -8.95 18.10 0.14
CA LEU A 125 -7.59 17.65 -0.16
C LEU A 125 -6.52 18.57 0.46
N GLU A 126 -6.70 19.89 0.39
CA GLU A 126 -5.81 20.87 1.00
C GLU A 126 -5.82 20.77 2.53
N GLN A 127 -7.00 20.67 3.14
CA GLN A 127 -7.14 20.48 4.58
C GLN A 127 -6.50 19.16 5.03
N GLY A 128 -6.77 18.06 4.32
CA GLY A 128 -6.18 16.76 4.59
C GLY A 128 -4.65 16.78 4.44
N PHE A 129 -4.14 17.47 3.43
CA PHE A 129 -2.70 17.69 3.22
C PHE A 129 -2.07 18.46 4.38
N GLY A 130 -2.70 19.54 4.82
CA GLY A 130 -2.26 20.32 5.98
C GLY A 130 -2.21 19.48 7.26
N ARG A 131 -3.27 18.69 7.54
CA ARG A 131 -3.34 17.80 8.70
C ARG A 131 -2.28 16.69 8.64
N ALA A 132 -2.08 16.05 7.49
CA ALA A 132 -1.02 15.05 7.30
C ALA A 132 0.38 15.64 7.45
N GLY A 133 0.57 16.90 7.06
CA GLY A 133 1.80 17.66 7.24
C GLY A 133 2.08 18.05 8.70
N ALA A 134 1.04 18.16 9.53
CA ALA A 134 1.14 18.49 10.96
C ALA A 134 1.07 17.25 11.88
N ALA A 135 0.85 16.06 11.33
CA ALA A 135 0.69 14.83 12.09
C ALA A 135 1.93 14.52 12.96
N ARG A 136 1.69 14.14 14.23
CA ARG A 136 2.76 13.73 15.16
C ARG A 136 3.42 12.40 14.77
N ARG A 137 2.62 11.48 14.24
CA ARG A 137 3.06 10.16 13.75
C ARG A 137 2.81 10.11 12.25
N GLU A 138 3.73 9.50 11.51
CA GLU A 138 3.64 9.34 10.05
C GLU A 138 3.45 10.64 9.25
N ARG A 139 4.07 11.73 9.72
CA ARG A 139 4.15 13.02 9.00
C ARG A 139 4.60 12.83 7.55
N LEU A 140 4.09 13.69 6.66
CA LEU A 140 4.64 13.80 5.31
C LEU A 140 6.13 14.18 5.36
N SER A 141 6.97 13.40 4.70
CA SER A 141 8.35 13.79 4.39
C SER A 141 8.37 14.90 3.35
N ALA A 142 9.51 15.57 3.18
CA ALA A 142 9.64 16.67 2.22
C ALA A 142 9.33 16.22 0.77
N SER A 143 9.79 15.04 0.37
CA SER A 143 9.55 14.51 -0.97
C SER A 143 8.10 14.08 -1.20
N GLU A 144 7.44 13.53 -0.18
CA GLU A 144 6.01 13.21 -0.20
C GLU A 144 5.17 14.48 -0.32
N ALA A 145 5.49 15.51 0.49
CA ALA A 145 4.79 16.77 0.47
C ALA A 145 4.95 17.51 -0.86
N GLU A 146 6.16 17.52 -1.42
CA GLU A 146 6.46 18.07 -2.73
C GLU A 146 5.71 17.33 -3.85
N ALA A 147 5.75 15.99 -3.86
CA ALA A 147 5.07 15.20 -4.87
C ALA A 147 3.55 15.40 -4.84
N PHE A 148 2.95 15.40 -3.65
CA PHE A 148 1.51 15.59 -3.48
C PHE A 148 1.07 16.97 -3.96
N ARG A 149 1.72 18.02 -3.47
CA ARG A 149 1.40 19.40 -3.85
C ARG A 149 1.49 19.61 -5.35
N LEU A 150 2.60 19.21 -5.98
CA LEU A 150 2.79 19.42 -7.41
C LEU A 150 1.81 18.60 -8.26
N VAL A 151 1.60 17.32 -7.94
CA VAL A 151 0.80 16.43 -8.80
C VAL A 151 -0.70 16.53 -8.53
N VAL A 152 -1.11 16.61 -7.26
CA VAL A 152 -2.53 16.57 -6.87
C VAL A 152 -3.13 17.96 -6.81
N LEU A 153 -2.49 18.88 -6.09
CA LEU A 153 -3.05 20.23 -5.84
C LEU A 153 -2.81 21.16 -7.03
N GLU A 154 -1.58 21.20 -7.54
CA GLU A 154 -1.19 22.08 -8.66
C GLU A 154 -1.41 21.45 -10.04
N LYS A 155 -1.73 20.15 -10.12
CA LYS A 155 -1.90 19.39 -11.37
C LYS A 155 -0.72 19.54 -12.36
N ARG A 156 0.51 19.64 -11.84
CA ARG A 156 1.75 19.80 -12.60
C ARG A 156 2.50 18.48 -12.77
N ALA A 157 3.20 18.37 -13.89
CA ALA A 157 4.09 17.25 -14.14
C ALA A 157 5.27 17.26 -13.16
N TYR A 158 5.49 16.14 -12.47
CA TYR A 158 6.61 15.95 -11.55
C TYR A 158 7.38 14.69 -11.90
N ARG A 159 8.70 14.80 -12.10
CA ARG A 159 9.54 13.71 -12.65
C ARG A 159 10.79 13.39 -11.83
N ARG A 160 10.88 13.84 -10.58
CA ARG A 160 12.02 13.54 -9.71
C ARG A 160 12.13 12.03 -9.49
N ARG A 161 13.34 11.46 -9.49
CA ARG A 161 13.52 10.01 -9.27
C ARG A 161 12.79 9.55 -8.00
N GLY A 162 11.99 8.49 -8.12
CA GLY A 162 11.21 7.93 -7.00
C GLY A 162 9.91 8.68 -6.67
N TRP A 163 9.53 9.70 -7.45
CA TRP A 163 8.34 10.52 -7.19
C TRP A 163 7.05 9.71 -7.06
N GLN A 164 6.88 8.63 -7.83
CA GLN A 164 5.70 7.77 -7.78
C GLN A 164 5.53 7.10 -6.41
N GLY A 165 6.63 6.68 -5.79
CA GLY A 165 6.61 6.10 -4.45
C GLY A 165 6.25 7.13 -3.39
N ALA A 166 6.86 8.32 -3.47
CA ALA A 166 6.55 9.44 -2.60
C ALA A 166 5.08 9.88 -2.72
N LEU A 167 4.56 9.96 -3.94
CA LEU A 167 3.16 10.32 -4.18
C LEU A 167 2.18 9.29 -3.59
N ARG A 168 2.42 8.00 -3.83
CA ARG A 168 1.59 6.91 -3.27
C ARG A 168 1.56 6.94 -1.74
N ALA A 169 2.72 7.18 -1.12
CA ALA A 169 2.83 7.31 0.33
C ALA A 169 2.10 8.56 0.84
N ALA A 170 2.26 9.69 0.16
CA ALA A 170 1.57 10.93 0.50
C ALA A 170 0.04 10.78 0.42
N CYS A 171 -0.50 10.26 -0.69
CA CYS A 171 -1.94 10.02 -0.84
C CYS A 171 -2.49 9.07 0.24
N THR A 172 -1.72 8.05 0.64
CA THR A 172 -2.12 7.15 1.73
C THR A 172 -2.21 7.87 3.08
N LYS A 173 -1.29 8.80 3.37
CA LYS A 173 -1.29 9.60 4.60
C LYS A 173 -2.43 10.63 4.59
N VAL A 174 -2.62 11.34 3.47
CA VAL A 174 -3.66 12.37 3.33
C VAL A 174 -5.07 11.76 3.41
N ALA A 175 -5.30 10.58 2.81
CA ALA A 175 -6.60 9.92 2.82
C ALA A 175 -7.17 9.69 4.24
N ARG A 176 -6.34 9.60 5.28
CA ARG A 176 -6.78 9.42 6.67
C ARG A 176 -7.44 10.65 7.28
N TYR A 177 -7.30 11.80 6.64
CA TYR A 177 -7.79 13.09 7.13
C TYR A 177 -8.92 13.65 6.27
N LEU A 178 -9.46 12.87 5.33
CA LEU A 178 -10.59 13.24 4.50
C LEU A 178 -11.93 12.96 5.23
N PRO A 179 -12.99 13.75 4.95
CA PRO A 179 -14.25 13.74 5.69
C PRO A 179 -15.00 12.40 5.61
N ASP A 180 -14.92 11.71 4.46
CA ASP A 180 -15.38 10.33 4.30
C ASP A 180 -14.21 9.48 3.78
N PRO A 181 -13.65 8.55 4.58
CA PRO A 181 -12.76 7.56 4.02
C PRO A 181 -13.64 6.68 3.12
N TRP A 182 -13.58 6.87 1.80
CA TRP A 182 -13.97 5.82 0.87
C TRP A 182 -13.09 4.62 1.24
N GLU A 183 -13.64 3.66 1.98
CA GLU A 183 -12.82 2.55 2.44
C GLU A 183 -12.74 1.56 1.29
N ILE A 184 -11.60 1.52 0.59
CA ILE A 184 -11.24 0.28 -0.11
C ILE A 184 -11.05 -0.76 1.01
N PRO A 185 -11.88 -1.81 1.09
CA PRO A 185 -11.98 -2.67 2.26
C PRO A 185 -10.58 -3.05 2.76
N ALA A 186 -10.24 -2.58 3.97
CA ALA A 186 -8.96 -2.87 4.58
C ALA A 186 -8.76 -4.39 4.64
N ILE A 187 -7.51 -4.84 4.68
CA ILE A 187 -7.18 -6.23 5.00
C ILE A 187 -7.94 -6.56 6.29
N GLY A 188 -8.86 -7.53 6.25
CA GLY A 188 -9.64 -7.90 7.43
C GLY A 188 -8.67 -8.17 8.58
N LYS A 189 -9.02 -7.73 9.79
CA LYS A 189 -8.17 -7.93 10.99
C LYS A 189 -7.83 -9.40 11.25
N ASP A 190 -8.55 -10.32 10.61
CA ASP A 190 -8.37 -11.77 10.69
C ASP A 190 -7.54 -12.37 9.54
N ALA A 191 -6.99 -11.56 8.63
CA ALA A 191 -6.02 -12.09 7.68
C ALA A 191 -4.72 -12.42 8.43
N PRO A 192 -4.21 -13.66 8.38
CA PRO A 192 -2.91 -13.95 8.94
C PRO A 192 -1.91 -13.00 8.29
N THR A 193 -1.26 -12.17 9.11
CA THR A 193 -0.09 -11.41 8.72
C THR A 193 0.81 -12.39 7.99
N PRO A 194 1.22 -12.15 6.73
CA PRO A 194 2.08 -13.09 6.03
C PRO A 194 3.33 -13.23 6.88
N ARG A 195 3.47 -14.39 7.55
CA ARG A 195 4.72 -14.81 8.16
C ARG A 195 5.72 -14.78 7.02
N VAL A 196 6.66 -13.85 7.08
CA VAL A 196 7.83 -13.87 6.23
C VAL A 196 8.52 -15.19 6.55
N TYR A 197 8.25 -16.22 5.75
CA TYR A 197 8.96 -17.49 5.85
C TYR A 197 10.43 -17.15 5.57
N GLN A 198 11.24 -17.15 6.63
CA GLN A 198 12.68 -17.23 6.51
C GLN A 198 12.97 -18.48 5.69
N VAL A 199 13.40 -18.30 4.45
CA VAL A 199 13.94 -19.38 3.64
C VAL A 199 15.22 -19.81 4.34
N ASN A 200 15.12 -20.88 5.13
CA ASN A 200 16.25 -21.49 5.80
C ASN A 200 17.07 -22.22 4.71
N VAL A 201 17.95 -21.48 4.04
CA VAL A 201 18.92 -22.05 3.10
C VAL A 201 19.94 -22.81 3.95
N ARG A 202 19.63 -24.07 4.28
CA ARG A 202 20.62 -25.03 4.76
C ARG A 202 21.57 -25.30 3.60
N SER A 203 22.71 -24.63 3.62
CA SER A 203 23.88 -25.00 2.83
C SER A 203 24.26 -26.45 3.17
N HIS A 204 23.96 -27.40 2.28
CA HIS A 204 24.64 -28.69 2.30
C HIS A 204 26.08 -28.49 1.81
N PRO A 205 27.09 -28.99 2.53
CA PRO A 205 28.43 -29.10 1.97
C PRO A 205 28.39 -30.12 0.82
N PRO A 206 29.14 -29.91 -0.28
CA PRO A 206 29.28 -30.92 -1.31
C PRO A 206 29.98 -32.14 -0.70
N GLY A 207 29.31 -33.29 -0.78
CA GLY A 207 29.95 -34.57 -0.56
C GLY A 207 31.07 -34.75 -1.58
N GLY A 208 32.31 -34.78 -1.08
CA GLY A 208 33.42 -35.38 -1.80
C GLY A 208 33.25 -36.89 -1.72
N ALA A 209 32.99 -37.50 -2.87
CA ALA A 209 33.17 -38.93 -3.08
C ALA A 209 34.64 -39.20 -3.38
N GLU A 210 35.13 -40.28 -2.77
CA GLU A 210 36.29 -41.14 -3.13
C GLU A 210 37.70 -40.54 -3.12
#